data_AF-A0A6B0GEY8-F1
#
_entry.id   AF-A0A6B0GEY8-F1
#
_cell.length_a   1.000
_cell.length_b   1.000
_cell.length_c   1.000
_cell.angle_alpha   90.00
_cell.angle_beta   90.00
_cell.angle_gamma   90.00
#
_symmetry.space_group_name_H-M   'P 1'
#
loop_
_entity.id
_entity.type
_entity.pdbx_description
1 polymer ?
#
loop_
_entity_poly.entity_id
_entity_poly.type
_entity_poly.pdbx_seq_one_letter_code
_entity_poly.pdbx_strand_id
1 'polypeptide(L)'
;MADGPSATRSDDADSDAADGSAPVERDGDERVPFDAEVDDPDRQTDEDLSLDELRAQVEEKYDFENFGPRDMARMSAEEWDAVFDPDSWITGTELLDRLEADLKQRVLDRDVFARVERFENPDRLVAYDEEGYAMVYGDGTVEGTGRVLRDVEPSVALASMEEYDVPELPEGEVLPRPHDVPDGGGDLGHQVLQVVAGVQLLMAVGLVGWGLFAAVTATATGQFGNPNAPILAIAAGLGFLVIGVFLFTLVANARLSDRFRSEEYRDRLRAVGLDSDERPAFLDDLESDGRLAGGEDDSSEDPA
;
A
#
# COMPACT_ATOMS: atom_id res chain seq x y z
N MET A 1 8.53 -36.25 61.70
CA MET A 1 9.34 -37.48 61.63
C MET A 1 9.41 -37.87 60.17
N ALA A 2 10.50 -37.84 59.43
CA ALA A 2 11.83 -37.27 59.57
C ALA A 2 12.50 -37.41 58.17
N ASP A 3 13.36 -36.45 57.84
CA ASP A 3 14.56 -36.55 57.02
C ASP A 3 14.56 -36.87 55.50
N GLY A 4 15.22 -35.95 54.77
CA GLY A 4 15.85 -36.17 53.46
C GLY A 4 17.15 -37.02 53.55
N PRO A 5 18.17 -36.88 52.67
CA PRO A 5 18.76 -35.59 52.28
C PRO A 5 19.33 -35.45 50.83
N SER A 6 19.51 -34.17 50.47
CA SER A 6 20.66 -33.52 49.79
C SER A 6 21.43 -34.17 48.62
N ALA A 7 21.51 -33.43 47.53
CA ALA A 7 22.79 -33.10 46.89
C ALA A 7 22.78 -31.64 46.38
N THR A 8 23.69 -30.85 46.93
CA THR A 8 24.04 -29.46 46.62
C THR A 8 25.31 -29.40 45.78
N ARG A 9 25.40 -28.44 44.85
CA ARG A 9 26.60 -27.68 44.41
C ARG A 9 26.12 -26.68 43.34
N SER A 10 25.95 -25.38 43.64
CA SER A 10 26.92 -24.29 43.94
C SER A 10 27.34 -23.52 42.68
N ASP A 11 26.80 -22.29 42.61
CA ASP A 11 27.42 -20.99 42.33
C ASP A 11 28.38 -20.81 41.14
N ASP A 12 28.00 -19.88 40.25
CA ASP A 12 28.76 -18.69 39.80
C ASP A 12 27.74 -17.77 39.08
N ALA A 13 27.31 -16.67 39.70
CA ALA A 13 27.80 -15.28 39.54
C ALA A 13 27.51 -14.69 38.14
N ASP A 14 26.45 -13.89 37.99
CA ASP A 14 26.38 -12.41 38.17
C ASP A 14 26.75 -11.62 36.89
N SER A 15 25.76 -10.97 36.27
CA SER A 15 25.89 -9.66 35.59
C SER A 15 24.56 -9.20 34.97
N ASP A 16 23.92 -8.29 35.71
CA ASP A 16 23.35 -7.02 35.24
C ASP A 16 22.22 -7.00 34.20
N ALA A 17 20.99 -7.04 34.74
CA ALA A 17 19.84 -6.33 34.23
C ALA A 17 19.45 -5.21 35.22
N ALA A 18 19.63 -3.94 34.83
CA ALA A 18 19.07 -2.75 35.46
C ALA A 18 18.94 -1.69 34.34
N ASP A 19 17.76 -1.46 33.78
CA ASP A 19 16.73 -0.53 34.27
C ASP A 19 17.30 0.74 34.91
N GLY A 20 17.75 1.65 34.04
CA GLY A 20 18.24 2.97 34.41
C GLY A 20 17.08 3.97 34.56
N SER A 21 16.26 3.80 35.58
CA SER A 21 15.42 4.88 36.11
C SER A 21 16.23 5.64 37.16
N ALA A 22 16.82 6.77 36.78
CA ALA A 22 17.51 7.64 37.72
C ALA A 22 16.49 8.45 38.55
N PRO A 23 16.63 8.51 39.89
CA PRO A 23 15.78 9.33 40.74
C PRO A 23 16.32 10.77 40.74
N VAL A 24 15.48 11.75 40.40
CA VAL A 24 15.82 13.16 40.62
C VAL A 24 15.10 13.62 41.89
N GLU A 25 15.92 14.01 42.85
CA GLU A 25 15.56 14.54 44.15
C GLU A 25 14.62 15.76 44.04
N ARG A 26 13.59 15.77 44.88
CA ARG A 26 12.83 16.99 45.21
C ARG A 26 13.60 17.73 46.30
N ASP A 27 14.16 18.89 45.96
CA ASP A 27 14.35 19.98 46.91
C ASP A 27 14.41 21.32 46.18
N GLY A 28 13.87 22.37 46.80
CA GLY A 28 14.03 23.76 46.36
C GLY A 28 12.81 24.41 45.69
N ASP A 29 11.91 24.95 46.52
CA ASP A 29 10.95 26.00 46.19
C ASP A 29 11.70 27.26 45.70
N GLU A 30 11.71 27.50 44.39
CA GLU A 30 12.04 28.82 43.83
C GLU A 30 11.01 29.14 42.74
N ARG A 31 9.86 29.70 43.18
CA ARG A 31 8.90 30.34 42.28
C ARG A 31 9.59 31.53 41.63
N VAL A 32 10.10 31.32 40.43
CA VAL A 32 10.44 32.41 39.51
C VAL A 32 9.15 33.19 39.22
N PRO A 33 9.09 34.51 39.49
CA PRO A 33 7.91 35.29 39.16
C PRO A 33 7.73 35.26 37.64
N PHE A 34 6.57 34.78 37.20
CA PHE A 34 6.08 35.01 35.84
C PHE A 34 5.58 36.45 35.79
N ASP A 35 6.52 37.39 35.78
CA ASP A 35 6.32 38.81 35.50
C ASP A 35 7.62 39.32 34.88
N ALA A 36 7.81 38.94 33.62
CA ALA A 36 8.64 39.67 32.69
C ALA A 36 7.84 39.71 31.39
N GLU A 37 7.02 40.75 31.26
CA GLU A 37 6.70 41.37 30.00
C GLU A 37 8.05 41.58 29.26
N VAL A 38 8.44 40.59 28.46
CA VAL A 38 9.41 40.82 27.39
C VAL A 38 8.61 41.58 26.37
N ASP A 39 8.71 42.90 26.47
CA ASP A 39 8.32 43.87 25.46
C ASP A 39 9.14 43.52 24.21
N ASP A 40 8.56 42.67 23.37
CA ASP A 40 9.02 42.44 22.02
C ASP A 40 8.70 43.71 21.23
N PRO A 41 9.71 44.49 20.79
CA PRO A 41 9.46 45.77 20.13
C PRO A 41 8.74 45.64 18.77
N ASP A 42 8.50 44.41 18.30
CA ASP A 42 7.73 44.10 17.09
C ASP A 42 6.31 43.57 17.35
N ARG A 43 5.75 43.71 18.57
CA ARG A 43 4.28 43.69 18.73
C ARG A 43 3.66 44.98 18.18
N GLN A 44 3.80 45.18 16.87
CA GLN A 44 2.82 45.99 16.15
C GLN A 44 1.49 45.26 16.27
N THR A 45 0.48 46.02 16.65
CA THR A 45 -0.87 45.51 16.85
C THR A 45 -1.40 45.15 15.47
N ASP A 46 -1.28 43.88 15.08
CA ASP A 46 -1.70 43.32 13.78
C ASP A 46 -3.24 43.31 13.61
N GLU A 47 -3.97 44.04 14.45
CA GLU A 47 -5.44 44.07 14.49
C GLU A 47 -6.10 44.77 13.28
N ASP A 48 -5.31 45.40 12.39
CA ASP A 48 -5.81 46.15 11.23
C ASP A 48 -5.34 45.60 9.86
N LEU A 49 -4.59 44.50 9.81
CA LEU A 49 -4.12 43.91 8.55
C LEU A 49 -5.18 43.00 7.93
N SER A 50 -5.30 43.02 6.60
CA SER A 50 -6.08 42.00 5.90
C SER A 50 -5.41 40.62 6.00
N LEU A 51 -6.19 39.55 5.92
CA LEU A 51 -5.69 38.18 6.05
C LEU A 51 -4.57 37.86 5.03
N ASP A 52 -4.66 38.42 3.83
CA ASP A 52 -3.61 38.32 2.79
C ASP A 52 -2.31 39.07 3.17
N GLU A 53 -2.43 40.23 3.81
CA GLU A 53 -1.26 41.00 4.29
C GLU A 53 -0.60 40.31 5.49
N LEU A 54 -1.38 39.66 6.34
CA LEU A 54 -0.88 38.85 7.44
C LEU A 54 -0.18 37.59 6.90
N ARG A 55 -0.75 36.93 5.88
CA ARG A 55 -0.13 35.78 5.19
C ARG A 55 1.25 36.15 4.62
N ALA A 56 1.35 37.26 3.91
CA ALA A 56 2.62 37.73 3.33
C ALA A 56 3.69 38.01 4.38
N GLN A 57 3.31 38.55 5.55
CA GLN A 57 4.25 38.79 6.65
C GLN A 57 4.72 37.51 7.32
N VAL A 58 3.83 36.52 7.45
CA VAL A 58 4.18 35.21 8.00
C VAL A 58 5.11 34.44 7.06
N GLU A 59 4.89 34.51 5.75
CA GLU A 59 5.80 33.99 4.71
C GLU A 59 7.20 34.61 4.75
N GLU A 60 7.33 35.89 5.14
CA GLU A 60 8.63 36.52 5.33
C GLU A 60 9.29 36.12 6.67
N LYS A 61 8.49 35.93 7.72
CA LYS A 61 8.94 35.64 9.08
C LYS A 61 9.41 34.20 9.27
N TYR A 62 8.80 33.24 8.57
CA TYR A 62 9.07 31.80 8.74
C TYR A 62 9.57 31.16 7.44
N ASP A 63 10.57 30.28 7.55
CA ASP A 63 11.04 29.44 6.45
C ASP A 63 10.19 28.16 6.38
N PHE A 64 9.21 28.16 5.48
CA PHE A 64 8.29 27.03 5.30
C PHE A 64 8.97 25.76 4.77
N GLU A 65 10.12 25.85 4.09
CA GLU A 65 10.84 24.67 3.59
C GLU A 65 11.53 23.88 4.73
N ASN A 66 11.82 24.54 5.85
CA ASN A 66 12.43 23.94 7.04
C ASN A 66 11.60 24.19 8.31
N PHE A 67 10.28 24.19 8.16
CA PHE A 67 9.35 24.46 9.24
C PHE A 67 9.23 23.26 10.21
N GLY A 68 9.41 23.49 11.51
CA GLY A 68 9.40 22.43 12.52
C GLY A 68 8.49 22.68 13.73
N PRO A 69 8.40 21.72 14.67
CA PRO A 69 7.56 21.83 15.87
C PRO A 69 7.87 23.03 16.77
N ARG A 70 9.10 23.54 16.72
CA ARG A 70 9.50 24.74 17.47
C ARG A 70 8.94 26.02 16.85
N ASP A 71 8.76 26.05 15.53
CA ASP A 71 8.22 27.20 14.82
C ASP A 71 6.69 27.22 14.96
N MET A 72 6.05 26.04 14.90
CA MET A 72 4.64 25.86 15.27
C MET A 72 4.31 26.44 16.65
N ALA A 73 5.18 26.22 17.65
CA ALA A 73 4.98 26.71 19.01
C ALA A 73 5.19 28.23 19.17
N ARG A 74 5.85 28.89 18.21
CA ARG A 74 6.07 30.35 18.22
C ARG A 74 5.00 31.12 17.46
N MET A 75 4.28 30.44 16.59
CA MET A 75 3.30 31.03 15.69
C MET A 75 1.99 31.29 16.44
N SER A 76 1.47 32.50 16.30
CA SER A 76 0.19 32.91 16.91
C SER A 76 -0.98 32.25 16.17
N ALA A 77 -2.16 32.21 16.80
CA ALA A 77 -3.37 31.65 16.16
C ALA A 77 -3.77 32.44 14.90
N GLU A 78 -3.63 33.76 14.92
CA GLU A 78 -3.93 34.65 13.78
C GLU A 78 -2.93 34.46 12.64
N GLU A 79 -1.64 34.27 12.96
CA GLU A 79 -0.62 33.92 11.97
C GLU A 79 -0.93 32.55 11.35
N TRP A 80 -1.35 31.57 12.16
CA TRP A 80 -1.78 30.24 11.70
C TRP A 80 -2.97 30.32 10.75
N ASP A 81 -4.03 31.03 11.14
CA ASP A 81 -5.24 31.20 10.34
C ASP A 81 -4.94 31.95 9.02
N ALA A 82 -3.96 32.85 9.01
CA ALA A 82 -3.56 33.55 7.79
C ALA A 82 -2.92 32.64 6.74
N VAL A 83 -2.00 31.75 7.12
CA VAL A 83 -1.32 30.83 6.17
C VAL A 83 -2.04 29.50 5.96
N PHE A 84 -2.85 29.06 6.93
CA PHE A 84 -3.62 27.81 6.85
C PHE A 84 -5.11 28.09 6.96
N ASP A 85 -5.59 29.01 6.12
CA ASP A 85 -6.99 29.43 6.07
C ASP A 85 -7.90 28.25 5.66
N PRO A 86 -8.71 27.68 6.57
CA PRO A 86 -9.58 26.56 6.24
C PRO A 86 -10.71 26.95 5.29
N ASP A 87 -11.06 28.23 5.22
CA ASP A 87 -12.07 28.75 4.29
C ASP A 87 -11.52 28.86 2.85
N SER A 88 -10.19 28.77 2.68
CA SER A 88 -9.54 28.67 1.36
C SER A 88 -9.57 27.26 0.77
N TRP A 89 -10.00 26.25 1.52
CA TRP A 89 -10.08 24.89 1.02
C TRP A 89 -11.35 24.69 0.19
N ILE A 90 -11.19 24.01 -0.94
CA ILE A 90 -12.30 23.67 -1.83
C ILE A 90 -13.19 22.65 -1.11
N THR A 91 -14.49 22.95 -1.03
CA THR A 91 -15.54 22.11 -0.43
C THR A 91 -16.76 22.03 -1.36
N GLY A 92 -17.77 21.28 -0.96
CA GLY A 92 -19.01 21.05 -1.69
C GLY A 92 -18.85 20.13 -2.90
N THR A 93 -19.68 20.38 -3.92
CA THR A 93 -19.69 19.61 -5.18
C THR A 93 -18.35 19.71 -5.93
N GLU A 94 -17.64 20.84 -5.83
CA GLU A 94 -16.35 21.03 -6.49
C GLU A 94 -15.27 20.11 -5.91
N LEU A 95 -15.23 19.95 -4.58
CA LEU A 95 -14.35 18.98 -3.93
C LEU A 95 -14.65 17.56 -4.42
N LEU A 96 -15.94 17.20 -4.50
CA LEU A 96 -16.35 15.87 -4.94
C LEU A 96 -16.03 15.62 -6.43
N ASP A 97 -16.17 16.63 -7.29
CA ASP A 97 -15.78 16.57 -8.70
C ASP A 97 -14.27 16.32 -8.84
N ARG A 98 -13.46 17.10 -8.10
CA ARG A 98 -12.00 16.98 -8.08
C ARG A 98 -11.55 15.62 -7.56
N LEU A 99 -12.15 15.18 -6.46
CA LEU A 99 -11.85 13.90 -5.84
C LEU A 99 -12.25 12.73 -6.73
N GLU A 100 -13.40 12.80 -7.40
CA GLU A 100 -13.84 11.76 -8.34
C GLU A 100 -12.82 11.55 -9.46
N ALA A 101 -12.30 12.65 -10.01
CA ALA A 101 -11.27 12.60 -11.05
C ALA A 101 -9.94 12.03 -10.53
N ASP A 102 -9.45 12.51 -9.37
CA ASP A 102 -8.22 12.00 -8.75
C ASP A 102 -8.32 10.50 -8.41
N LEU A 103 -9.40 10.06 -7.77
CA LEU A 103 -9.58 8.66 -7.40
C LEU A 103 -9.70 7.76 -8.64
N LYS A 104 -10.47 8.16 -9.66
CA LYS A 104 -10.56 7.39 -10.91
C LYS A 104 -9.21 7.29 -11.61
N GLN A 105 -8.41 8.36 -11.61
CA GLN A 105 -7.05 8.32 -12.15
C GLN A 105 -6.14 7.38 -11.34
N ARG A 106 -6.20 7.42 -10.01
CA ARG A 106 -5.42 6.50 -9.15
C ARG A 106 -5.81 5.04 -9.32
N VAL A 107 -7.08 4.76 -9.57
CA VAL A 107 -7.52 3.39 -9.88
C VAL A 107 -7.01 2.95 -11.26
N LEU A 108 -6.97 3.85 -12.26
CA LEU A 108 -6.33 3.56 -13.56
C LEU A 108 -4.82 3.27 -13.41
N ASP A 109 -4.13 4.07 -12.61
CA ASP A 109 -2.70 3.93 -12.34
C ASP A 109 -2.38 2.74 -11.40
N ARG A 110 -3.42 2.10 -10.84
CA ARG A 110 -3.37 0.95 -9.93
C ARG A 110 -2.75 1.27 -8.57
N ASP A 111 -2.81 2.52 -8.16
CA ASP A 111 -2.41 2.97 -6.83
C ASP A 111 -3.50 2.65 -5.79
N VAL A 112 -4.77 2.63 -6.22
CA VAL A 112 -5.94 2.28 -5.40
C VAL A 112 -6.77 1.22 -6.12
N PHE A 113 -7.30 0.25 -5.37
CA PHE A 113 -8.30 -0.70 -5.88
C PHE A 113 -9.64 -0.40 -5.24
N ALA A 114 -10.49 0.33 -5.95
CA ALA A 114 -11.85 0.62 -5.50
C ALA A 114 -12.76 0.92 -6.71
N ARG A 115 -14.04 0.61 -6.57
CA ARG A 115 -15.10 1.13 -7.43
C ARG A 115 -15.55 2.47 -6.85
N VAL A 116 -15.60 3.50 -7.71
CA VAL A 116 -15.91 4.87 -7.31
C VAL A 116 -17.28 5.25 -7.88
N GLU A 117 -18.22 5.58 -7.01
CA GLU A 117 -19.58 5.96 -7.36
C GLU A 117 -20.00 7.25 -6.67
N ARG A 118 -20.73 8.08 -7.40
CA ARG A 118 -21.31 9.31 -6.86
C ARG A 118 -22.80 9.13 -6.63
N PHE A 119 -23.27 9.66 -5.51
CA PHE A 119 -24.68 9.67 -5.15
C PHE A 119 -25.14 11.11 -4.93
N GLU A 120 -26.26 11.50 -5.53
CA GLU A 120 -26.69 12.91 -5.58
C GLU A 120 -27.50 13.37 -4.36
N ASN A 121 -28.07 12.46 -3.55
CA ASN A 121 -29.06 12.80 -2.51
C ASN A 121 -28.77 12.14 -1.15
N PRO A 122 -28.01 12.77 -0.23
CA PRO A 122 -27.20 13.99 -0.42
C PRO A 122 -25.94 13.75 -1.29
N ASP A 123 -25.40 14.80 -1.91
CA ASP A 123 -24.18 14.70 -2.74
C ASP A 123 -23.00 14.15 -1.94
N ARG A 124 -22.51 12.98 -2.34
CA ARG A 124 -21.44 12.23 -1.69
C ARG A 124 -20.74 11.31 -2.69
N LEU A 125 -19.46 11.09 -2.46
CA LEU A 125 -18.65 10.16 -3.25
C LEU A 125 -18.34 8.93 -2.41
N VAL A 126 -18.53 7.74 -2.96
CA VAL A 126 -18.26 6.47 -2.28
C VAL A 126 -17.27 5.67 -3.11
N ALA A 127 -16.12 5.38 -2.51
CA ALA A 127 -15.17 4.41 -3.01
C ALA A 127 -15.29 3.14 -2.19
N TYR A 128 -15.34 1.97 -2.82
CA TYR A 128 -15.45 0.69 -2.11
C TYR A 128 -14.70 -0.45 -2.80
N ASP A 129 -14.23 -1.40 -2.00
CA ASP A 129 -13.67 -2.68 -2.44
C ASP A 129 -14.47 -3.85 -1.82
N GLU A 130 -13.93 -5.06 -1.85
CA GLU A 130 -14.62 -6.23 -1.26
C GLU A 130 -14.56 -6.30 0.27
N GLU A 131 -13.67 -5.53 0.91
CA GLU A 131 -13.39 -5.56 2.36
C GLU A 131 -13.85 -4.30 3.10
N GLY A 132 -14.07 -3.18 2.40
CA GLY A 132 -14.36 -1.89 3.01
C GLY A 132 -14.75 -0.79 2.02
N TYR A 133 -14.93 0.40 2.57
CA TYR A 133 -15.39 1.57 1.82
C TYR A 133 -14.91 2.87 2.46
N ALA A 134 -14.96 3.94 1.69
CA ALA A 134 -14.82 5.32 2.13
C ALA A 134 -15.93 6.15 1.49
N MET A 135 -16.72 6.81 2.32
CA MET A 135 -17.75 7.77 1.94
C MET A 135 -17.24 9.17 2.27
N VAL A 136 -17.23 10.04 1.26
CA VAL A 136 -16.79 11.42 1.37
C VAL A 136 -17.96 12.35 1.14
N TYR A 137 -18.16 13.26 2.07
CA TYR A 137 -19.19 14.28 2.02
C TYR A 137 -18.62 15.59 1.46
N GLY A 138 -19.49 16.50 1.01
CA GLY A 138 -19.07 17.78 0.45
C GLY A 138 -18.30 18.67 1.44
N ASP A 139 -18.47 18.50 2.75
CA ASP A 139 -17.69 19.22 3.76
C ASP A 139 -16.25 18.68 3.94
N GLY A 140 -15.87 17.64 3.18
CA GLY A 140 -14.57 16.98 3.30
C GLY A 140 -14.50 15.92 4.41
N THR A 141 -15.58 15.70 5.15
CA THR A 141 -15.65 14.61 6.14
C THR A 141 -15.57 13.26 5.41
N VAL A 142 -14.75 12.35 5.94
CA VAL A 142 -14.62 10.97 5.42
C VAL A 142 -15.06 9.98 6.49
N GLU A 143 -15.96 9.07 6.11
CA GLU A 143 -16.41 7.96 6.95
C GLU A 143 -16.19 6.64 6.22
N GLY A 144 -15.68 5.62 6.91
CA GLY A 144 -15.40 4.37 6.24
C GLY A 144 -14.65 3.37 7.08
N THR A 145 -14.17 2.32 6.42
CA THR A 145 -13.40 1.23 7.01
C THR A 145 -12.52 0.59 5.95
N GLY A 146 -11.39 0.01 6.38
CA GLY A 146 -10.52 -0.77 5.53
C GLY A 146 -9.43 0.05 4.83
N ARG A 147 -8.80 -0.56 3.82
CA ARG A 147 -7.72 0.09 3.05
C ARG A 147 -8.22 1.26 2.23
N VAL A 148 -9.43 1.16 1.68
CA VAL A 148 -10.04 2.24 0.89
C VAL A 148 -10.09 3.55 1.66
N LEU A 149 -10.46 3.54 2.96
CA LEU A 149 -10.42 4.73 3.81
C LEU A 149 -9.02 5.35 3.88
N ARG A 150 -8.02 4.52 4.16
CA ARG A 150 -6.61 4.95 4.28
C ARG A 150 -6.07 5.53 2.97
N ASP A 151 -6.56 5.05 1.83
CA ASP A 151 -6.11 5.49 0.51
C ASP A 151 -6.87 6.74 0.04
N VAL A 152 -8.13 6.92 0.46
CA VAL A 152 -8.99 8.06 0.10
C VAL A 152 -8.71 9.31 0.95
N GLU A 153 -8.45 9.18 2.26
CA GLU A 153 -8.20 10.34 3.14
C GLU A 153 -7.11 11.29 2.60
N PRO A 154 -5.92 10.82 2.15
CA PRO A 154 -4.92 11.69 1.55
C PRO A 154 -5.39 12.35 0.25
N SER A 155 -6.19 11.64 -0.56
CA SER A 155 -6.77 12.19 -1.79
C SER A 155 -7.75 13.32 -1.51
N VAL A 156 -8.59 13.21 -0.47
CA VAL A 156 -9.51 14.29 -0.07
C VAL A 156 -8.74 15.55 0.29
N ALA A 157 -7.68 15.41 1.10
CA ALA A 157 -6.85 16.53 1.52
C ALA A 157 -6.13 17.21 0.34
N LEU A 158 -5.67 16.43 -0.65
CA LEU A 158 -5.06 17.00 -1.86
C LEU A 158 -6.10 17.67 -2.75
N ALA A 159 -7.25 17.02 -2.96
CA ALA A 159 -8.33 17.56 -3.78
C ALA A 159 -8.94 18.85 -3.21
N SER A 160 -8.87 19.06 -1.89
CA SER A 160 -9.33 20.28 -1.24
C SER A 160 -8.34 21.45 -1.39
N MET A 161 -7.09 21.21 -1.78
CA MET A 161 -6.11 22.28 -2.02
C MET A 161 -6.30 22.89 -3.42
N GLU A 162 -6.37 24.22 -3.52
CA GLU A 162 -6.49 24.92 -4.81
C GLU A 162 -5.27 24.72 -5.73
N GLU A 163 -4.07 24.69 -5.15
CA GLU A 163 -2.81 24.53 -5.89
C GLU A 163 -2.63 23.12 -6.44
N TYR A 164 -3.32 22.12 -5.89
CA TYR A 164 -3.22 20.76 -6.37
C TYR A 164 -3.80 20.65 -7.78
N ASP A 165 -2.96 20.24 -8.73
CA ASP A 165 -3.35 19.99 -10.11
C ASP A 165 -4.03 18.63 -10.22
N VAL A 166 -5.36 18.64 -10.28
CA VAL A 166 -6.18 17.44 -10.34
C VAL A 166 -6.23 16.94 -11.78
N PRO A 167 -6.02 15.63 -12.02
CA PRO A 167 -6.11 15.07 -13.36
C PRO A 167 -7.50 15.26 -13.97
N GLU A 168 -7.58 15.28 -15.30
CA GLU A 168 -8.87 15.28 -16.01
C GLU A 168 -9.63 13.98 -15.72
N LEU A 169 -10.95 14.09 -15.54
CA LEU A 169 -11.81 12.93 -15.26
C LEU A 169 -11.70 11.89 -16.38
N PRO A 170 -11.24 10.66 -16.09
CA PRO A 170 -11.14 9.63 -17.11
C PRO A 170 -12.51 9.25 -17.67
N GLU A 171 -12.59 9.07 -18.99
CA GLU A 171 -13.83 8.65 -19.65
C GLU A 171 -14.06 7.14 -19.47
N GLY A 172 -15.28 6.79 -19.08
CA GLY A 172 -15.75 5.40 -19.06
C GLY A 172 -15.47 4.64 -17.76
N GLU A 173 -15.51 3.32 -17.88
CA GLU A 173 -15.33 2.39 -16.76
C GLU A 173 -13.83 2.16 -16.52
N VAL A 174 -13.36 2.53 -15.33
CA VAL A 174 -11.93 2.51 -14.98
C VAL A 174 -11.42 1.09 -14.72
N LEU A 175 -12.21 0.28 -14.03
CA LEU A 175 -11.85 -1.10 -13.71
C LEU A 175 -12.17 -2.03 -14.89
N PRO A 176 -11.27 -2.96 -15.24
CA PRO A 176 -11.56 -3.94 -16.27
C PRO A 176 -12.63 -4.92 -15.78
N ARG A 177 -13.41 -5.49 -16.70
CA ARG A 177 -14.35 -6.55 -16.35
C ARG A 177 -13.58 -7.83 -16.00
N PRO A 178 -14.10 -8.66 -15.09
CA PRO A 178 -13.41 -9.89 -14.67
C PRO A 178 -13.01 -10.81 -15.83
N HIS A 179 -13.83 -10.91 -16.87
CA HIS A 179 -13.54 -11.75 -18.04
C HIS A 179 -12.49 -11.16 -19.00
N ASP A 180 -12.23 -9.85 -18.92
CA ASP A 180 -11.22 -9.17 -19.74
C ASP A 180 -9.82 -9.26 -19.15
N VAL A 181 -9.70 -9.65 -17.87
CA VAL A 181 -8.41 -9.90 -17.22
C VAL A 181 -7.75 -11.13 -17.86
N PRO A 182 -6.51 -11.03 -18.38
CA PRO A 182 -5.78 -12.18 -18.93
C PRO A 182 -5.41 -13.21 -17.86
N ASP A 183 -5.31 -14.50 -18.24
CA ASP A 183 -4.92 -15.60 -17.34
C ASP A 183 -3.45 -15.53 -16.86
N GLY A 184 -2.64 -14.61 -17.39
CA GLY A 184 -1.24 -14.44 -17.00
C GLY A 184 -0.57 -13.26 -17.71
N GLY A 185 0.27 -12.52 -16.98
CA GLY A 185 0.99 -11.34 -17.48
C GLY A 185 2.44 -11.60 -17.93
N GLY A 186 2.91 -12.85 -17.89
CA GLY A 186 4.33 -13.20 -17.97
C GLY A 186 4.73 -14.20 -19.06
N ASP A 187 3.86 -14.46 -20.05
CA ASP A 187 3.97 -15.60 -20.96
C ASP A 187 5.35 -15.72 -21.63
N LEU A 188 5.90 -14.62 -22.16
CA LEU A 188 7.20 -14.64 -22.82
C LEU A 188 8.36 -14.96 -21.86
N GLY A 189 8.36 -14.38 -20.66
CA GLY A 189 9.44 -14.57 -19.68
C GLY A 189 9.49 -16.00 -19.16
N HIS A 190 8.32 -16.55 -18.81
CA HIS A 190 8.18 -17.95 -18.41
C HIS A 190 8.54 -18.89 -19.56
N GLN A 191 8.09 -18.61 -20.78
CA GLN A 191 8.35 -19.44 -21.95
C GLN A 191 9.85 -19.50 -22.28
N VAL A 192 10.57 -18.38 -22.24
CA VAL A 192 12.03 -18.35 -22.45
C VAL A 192 12.74 -19.21 -21.40
N LEU A 193 12.41 -19.04 -20.12
CA LEU A 193 13.02 -19.83 -19.04
C LEU A 193 12.69 -21.33 -19.17
N GLN A 194 11.47 -21.67 -19.58
CA GLN A 194 11.07 -23.06 -19.83
C GLN A 194 11.84 -23.67 -21.01
N VAL A 195 12.05 -22.91 -22.10
CA VAL A 195 12.87 -23.36 -23.25
C VAL A 195 14.32 -23.59 -22.81
N VAL A 196 14.90 -22.65 -22.06
CA VAL A 196 16.27 -22.79 -21.52
C VAL A 196 16.37 -24.02 -20.62
N ALA A 197 15.41 -24.21 -19.71
CA ALA A 197 15.36 -25.38 -18.85
C ALA A 197 15.20 -26.69 -19.66
N GLY A 198 14.39 -26.68 -20.73
CA GLY A 198 14.23 -27.81 -21.64
C GLY A 198 15.53 -28.17 -22.36
N VAL A 199 16.22 -27.19 -22.95
CA VAL A 199 17.53 -27.39 -23.59
C VAL A 199 18.57 -27.88 -22.58
N GLN A 200 18.57 -27.35 -21.37
CA GLN A 200 19.44 -27.77 -20.28
C GLN A 200 19.25 -29.26 -19.92
N LEU A 201 18.00 -29.73 -19.83
CA LEU A 201 17.69 -31.15 -19.59
C LEU A 201 18.13 -32.03 -20.76
N LEU A 202 17.96 -31.57 -22.00
CA LEU A 202 18.46 -32.28 -23.18
C LEU A 202 19.99 -32.41 -23.15
N MET A 203 20.70 -31.34 -22.78
CA MET A 203 22.15 -31.34 -22.60
C MET A 203 22.58 -32.27 -21.47
N ALA A 204 21.84 -32.30 -20.35
CA ALA A 204 22.08 -33.20 -19.23
C ALA A 204 21.99 -34.67 -19.66
N VAL A 205 20.89 -35.04 -20.32
CA VAL A 205 20.67 -36.40 -20.83
C VAL A 205 21.71 -36.76 -21.88
N GLY A 206 22.02 -35.83 -22.79
CA GLY A 206 23.05 -36.02 -23.82
C GLY A 206 24.43 -36.26 -23.24
N LEU A 207 24.85 -35.48 -22.25
CA LEU A 207 26.16 -35.62 -21.60
C LEU A 207 26.27 -36.90 -20.76
N VAL A 208 25.24 -37.25 -19.99
CA VAL A 208 25.22 -38.52 -19.24
C VAL A 208 25.24 -39.71 -20.19
N GLY A 209 24.39 -39.69 -21.23
CA GLY A 209 24.34 -40.75 -22.24
C GLY A 209 25.66 -40.92 -22.97
N TRP A 210 26.29 -39.81 -23.38
CA TRP A 210 27.61 -39.82 -24.00
C TRP A 210 28.69 -40.35 -23.06
N GLY A 211 28.72 -39.89 -21.81
CA GLY A 211 29.69 -40.35 -20.82
C GLY A 211 29.59 -41.85 -20.55
N LEU A 212 28.37 -42.38 -20.43
CA LEU A 212 28.13 -43.83 -20.29
C LEU A 212 28.60 -44.61 -21.51
N PHE A 213 28.25 -44.15 -22.72
CA PHE A 213 28.69 -44.77 -23.96
C PHE A 213 30.23 -44.79 -24.09
N ALA A 214 30.88 -43.67 -23.78
CA ALA A 214 32.34 -43.56 -23.79
C ALA A 214 33.00 -44.50 -22.78
N ALA A 215 32.44 -44.63 -21.57
CA ALA A 215 32.94 -45.55 -20.55
C ALA A 215 32.85 -47.02 -20.99
N VAL A 216 31.70 -47.44 -21.52
CA VAL A 216 31.51 -48.80 -22.05
C VAL A 216 32.46 -49.08 -23.21
N THR A 217 32.61 -48.14 -24.13
CA THR A 217 33.46 -48.37 -25.31
C THR A 217 34.94 -48.38 -24.93
N ALA A 218 35.38 -47.50 -24.01
CA ALA A 218 36.74 -47.50 -23.48
C ALA A 218 37.12 -48.84 -22.84
N THR A 219 36.23 -49.44 -22.06
CA THR A 219 36.47 -50.76 -21.45
C THR A 219 36.47 -51.90 -22.48
N ALA A 220 35.67 -51.81 -23.54
CA ALA A 220 35.55 -52.86 -24.55
C ALA A 220 36.68 -52.84 -25.60
N THR A 221 37.16 -51.67 -26.02
CA THR A 221 38.11 -51.53 -27.14
C THR A 221 39.49 -51.05 -26.72
N GLY A 222 39.67 -50.53 -25.49
CA GLY A 222 40.92 -49.92 -25.04
C GLY A 222 41.30 -48.64 -25.80
N GLN A 223 40.42 -48.12 -26.65
CA GLN A 223 40.70 -47.09 -27.64
C GLN A 223 39.94 -45.79 -27.33
N PHE A 224 40.13 -45.21 -26.14
CA PHE A 224 39.63 -43.87 -25.81
C PHE A 224 40.72 -43.07 -25.12
N GLY A 225 40.79 -41.78 -25.42
CA GLY A 225 41.84 -40.85 -24.98
C GLY A 225 41.91 -40.64 -23.46
N ASN A 226 41.62 -39.43 -22.97
CA ASN A 226 41.75 -39.11 -21.54
C ASN A 226 40.82 -40.00 -20.67
N PRO A 227 41.35 -40.79 -19.70
CA PRO A 227 40.56 -41.71 -18.88
C PRO A 227 39.52 -41.01 -17.99
N ASN A 228 39.72 -39.71 -17.71
CA ASN A 228 38.80 -38.92 -16.88
C ASN A 228 37.63 -38.32 -17.67
N ALA A 229 37.68 -38.32 -19.01
CA ALA A 229 36.67 -37.69 -19.85
C ALA A 229 35.24 -38.24 -19.63
N PRO A 230 35.02 -39.57 -19.50
CA PRO A 230 33.68 -40.10 -19.23
C PRO A 230 33.11 -39.64 -17.88
N ILE A 231 33.95 -39.60 -16.84
CA ILE A 231 33.55 -39.17 -15.49
C ILE A 231 33.17 -37.69 -15.50
N LEU A 232 33.99 -36.85 -16.14
CA LEU A 232 33.71 -35.42 -16.28
C LEU A 232 32.42 -35.16 -17.06
N ALA A 233 32.16 -35.90 -18.14
CA ALA A 233 30.93 -35.79 -18.91
C ALA A 233 29.69 -36.15 -18.08
N ILE A 234 29.75 -37.25 -17.31
CA ILE A 234 28.65 -37.66 -16.41
C ILE A 234 28.43 -36.60 -15.32
N ALA A 235 29.50 -36.14 -14.66
CA ALA A 235 29.42 -35.14 -13.61
C ALA A 235 28.83 -33.81 -14.13
N ALA A 236 29.28 -33.33 -15.29
CA ALA A 236 28.72 -32.15 -15.93
C ALA A 236 27.23 -32.36 -16.27
N GLY A 237 26.89 -33.51 -16.85
CA GLY A 237 25.51 -33.87 -17.17
C GLY A 237 24.58 -33.89 -15.96
N LEU A 238 25.05 -34.43 -14.82
CA LEU A 238 24.31 -34.37 -13.55
C LEU A 238 24.16 -32.93 -13.04
N GLY A 239 25.20 -32.09 -13.20
CA GLY A 239 25.09 -30.66 -12.89
C GLY A 239 24.01 -29.96 -13.72
N PHE A 240 24.02 -30.19 -15.04
CA PHE A 240 22.97 -29.68 -15.94
C PHE A 240 21.58 -30.20 -15.56
N LEU A 241 21.47 -31.46 -15.14
CA LEU A 241 20.21 -32.07 -14.69
C LEU A 241 19.65 -31.34 -13.47
N VAL A 242 20.48 -31.15 -12.43
CA VAL A 242 20.08 -30.48 -11.19
C VAL A 242 19.62 -29.06 -11.47
N ILE A 243 20.40 -28.30 -12.25
CA ILE A 243 20.04 -26.92 -12.60
C ILE A 243 18.77 -26.89 -13.46
N GLY A 244 18.62 -27.81 -14.42
CA GLY A 244 17.44 -27.87 -15.29
C GLY A 244 16.15 -28.17 -14.50
N VAL A 245 16.20 -29.13 -13.59
CA VAL A 245 15.08 -29.45 -12.68
C VAL A 245 14.75 -28.27 -11.77
N PHE A 246 15.78 -27.60 -11.23
CA PHE A 246 15.60 -26.40 -10.42
C PHE A 246 14.90 -25.28 -11.20
N LEU A 247 15.35 -24.98 -12.42
CA LEU A 247 14.73 -23.97 -13.28
C LEU A 247 13.26 -24.33 -13.59
N PHE A 248 12.97 -25.59 -13.92
CA PHE A 248 11.59 -26.05 -14.14
C PHE A 248 10.69 -25.84 -12.92
N THR A 249 11.21 -26.11 -11.73
CA THR A 249 10.46 -25.93 -10.47
C THR A 249 10.15 -24.46 -10.24
N LEU A 250 11.14 -23.58 -10.43
CA LEU A 250 10.98 -22.14 -10.27
C LEU A 250 9.96 -21.57 -11.27
N VAL A 251 10.08 -21.99 -12.53
CA VAL A 251 9.17 -21.65 -13.64
C VAL A 251 7.75 -22.11 -13.33
N ALA A 252 7.56 -23.38 -12.95
CA ALA A 252 6.25 -23.93 -12.60
C ALA A 252 5.58 -23.18 -11.44
N ASN A 253 6.34 -22.84 -10.39
CA ASN A 253 5.84 -22.07 -9.26
C ASN A 253 5.41 -20.64 -9.67
N ALA A 254 6.21 -19.98 -10.51
CA ALA A 254 5.90 -18.64 -11.01
C ALA A 254 4.58 -18.63 -11.81
N ARG A 255 4.39 -19.59 -12.72
CA ARG A 255 3.16 -19.69 -13.52
C ARG A 255 1.91 -19.97 -12.68
N LEU A 256 2.04 -20.81 -11.66
CA LEU A 256 0.93 -21.09 -10.76
C LEU A 256 0.56 -19.85 -9.93
N SER A 257 1.58 -19.13 -9.43
CA SER A 257 1.39 -17.86 -8.71
C SER A 257 0.72 -16.80 -9.58
N ASP A 258 1.15 -16.64 -10.84
CA ASP A 258 0.55 -15.68 -11.78
C ASP A 258 -0.92 -16.00 -12.04
N ARG A 259 -1.24 -17.28 -12.25
CA ARG A 259 -2.62 -17.73 -12.44
C ARG A 259 -3.48 -17.44 -11.21
N PHE A 260 -3.01 -17.79 -10.02
CA PHE A 260 -3.74 -17.53 -8.79
C PHE A 260 -3.97 -16.04 -8.56
N ARG A 261 -2.98 -15.19 -8.83
CA ARG A 261 -3.13 -13.73 -8.73
C ARG A 261 -4.17 -13.20 -9.72
N SER A 262 -4.21 -13.73 -10.95
CA SER A 262 -5.24 -13.35 -11.93
C SER A 262 -6.64 -13.80 -11.50
N GLU A 263 -6.77 -15.02 -10.95
CA GLU A 263 -8.05 -15.54 -10.45
C GLU A 263 -8.52 -14.74 -9.23
N GLU A 264 -7.64 -14.45 -8.27
CA GLU A 264 -7.94 -13.61 -7.10
C GLU A 264 -8.36 -12.19 -7.52
N TYR A 265 -7.66 -11.58 -8.48
CA TYR A 265 -8.03 -10.26 -8.98
C TYR A 265 -9.41 -10.27 -9.64
N ARG A 266 -9.75 -11.31 -10.42
CA ARG A 266 -11.10 -11.48 -10.99
C ARG A 266 -12.14 -11.65 -9.90
N ASP A 267 -11.87 -12.45 -8.88
CA ASP A 267 -12.80 -12.66 -7.76
C ASP A 267 -13.07 -11.34 -7.03
N ARG A 268 -12.05 -10.52 -6.80
CA ARG A 268 -12.22 -9.15 -6.26
C ARG A 268 -13.09 -8.28 -7.16
N LEU A 269 -12.81 -8.25 -8.46
CA LEU A 269 -13.63 -7.50 -9.43
C LEU A 269 -15.11 -7.94 -9.42
N ARG A 270 -15.38 -9.24 -9.27
CA ARG A 270 -16.75 -9.74 -9.10
C ARG A 270 -17.38 -9.28 -7.78
N ALA A 271 -16.61 -9.32 -6.70
CA ALA A 271 -17.09 -8.94 -5.38
C ALA A 271 -17.47 -7.44 -5.29
N VAL A 272 -16.85 -6.58 -6.11
CA VAL A 272 -17.23 -5.16 -6.25
C VAL A 272 -18.32 -4.90 -7.30
N GLY A 273 -18.96 -5.96 -7.81
CA GLY A 273 -20.12 -5.86 -8.69
C GLY A 273 -19.84 -5.55 -10.17
N LEU A 274 -18.67 -5.93 -10.71
CA LEU A 274 -18.33 -5.71 -12.13
C LEU A 274 -18.77 -6.86 -13.07
N ASP A 275 -19.30 -7.96 -12.53
CA ASP A 275 -19.81 -9.12 -13.30
C ASP A 275 -21.32 -9.34 -13.09
N SER A 276 -21.83 -8.86 -11.96
CA SER A 276 -23.21 -8.92 -11.50
C SER A 276 -23.53 -7.58 -10.84
N ASP A 277 -24.77 -7.11 -10.97
CA ASP A 277 -25.21 -5.88 -10.29
C ASP A 277 -25.23 -6.02 -8.74
N GLU A 278 -24.89 -7.20 -8.21
CA GLU A 278 -24.70 -7.47 -6.79
C GLU A 278 -23.45 -6.74 -6.25
N ARG A 279 -23.69 -5.86 -5.28
CA ARG A 279 -22.67 -5.08 -4.56
C ARG A 279 -22.25 -5.78 -3.26
N PRO A 280 -21.13 -5.36 -2.63
CA PRO A 280 -20.80 -5.82 -1.28
C PRO A 280 -21.92 -5.56 -0.28
N ALA A 281 -22.22 -6.54 0.59
CA ALA A 281 -23.35 -6.49 1.52
C ALA A 281 -23.36 -5.28 2.47
N PHE A 282 -22.19 -4.73 2.82
CA PHE A 282 -22.12 -3.54 3.66
C PHE A 282 -22.67 -2.28 2.96
N LEU A 283 -22.74 -2.25 1.62
CA LEU A 283 -23.41 -1.16 0.91
C LEU A 283 -24.92 -1.28 1.03
N ASP A 284 -25.48 -2.49 0.96
CA ASP A 284 -26.92 -2.71 1.19
C ASP A 284 -27.33 -2.25 2.59
N ASP A 285 -26.48 -2.50 3.60
CA ASP A 285 -26.70 -2.01 4.96
C ASP A 285 -26.74 -0.47 5.00
N LEU A 286 -25.80 0.22 4.33
CA LEU A 286 -25.77 1.68 4.25
C LEU A 286 -26.94 2.27 3.46
N GLU A 287 -27.42 1.58 2.42
CA GLU A 287 -28.64 1.93 1.69
C GLU A 287 -29.86 1.80 2.60
N SER A 288 -29.95 0.70 3.35
CA SER A 288 -31.05 0.46 4.30
C SER A 288 -31.07 1.46 5.47
N ASP A 289 -29.90 1.91 5.91
CA ASP A 289 -29.74 2.98 6.91
C ASP A 289 -30.00 4.39 6.33
N GLY A 290 -30.30 4.49 5.03
CA GLY A 290 -30.57 5.75 4.34
C GLY A 290 -29.33 6.61 4.09
N ARG A 291 -28.13 6.08 4.35
CA ARG A 291 -26.85 6.76 4.09
C ARG A 291 -26.49 6.75 2.62
N LEU A 292 -27.03 5.78 1.86
CA LEU A 292 -26.82 5.64 0.41
C LEU A 292 -28.07 5.92 -0.45
N ALA A 293 -29.11 6.58 0.06
CA ALA A 293 -30.33 6.87 -0.70
C ALA A 293 -30.05 7.54 -2.07
N GLY A 294 -30.53 6.90 -3.15
CA GLY A 294 -30.21 7.28 -4.53
C GLY A 294 -30.80 6.39 -5.63
N GLY A 295 -32.09 6.01 -5.55
CA GLY A 295 -32.96 5.78 -6.71
C GLY A 295 -33.25 4.34 -7.19
N GLU A 296 -34.32 3.74 -6.68
CA GLU A 296 -35.30 2.94 -7.45
C GLU A 296 -36.64 2.97 -6.72
N ASP A 297 -37.51 3.90 -7.12
CA ASP A 297 -38.92 3.94 -6.70
C ASP A 297 -39.76 4.23 -7.95
N ASP A 298 -39.80 3.26 -8.87
CA ASP A 298 -40.88 3.14 -9.86
C ASP A 298 -41.17 1.66 -10.15
N SER A 299 -41.57 0.92 -9.12
CA SER A 299 -42.53 -0.16 -9.31
C SER A 299 -43.90 0.37 -8.89
N SER A 300 -44.47 1.19 -9.77
CA SER A 300 -45.89 1.53 -9.77
C SER A 300 -46.71 0.24 -9.95
N GLU A 301 -47.06 -0.36 -8.82
CA GLU A 301 -48.03 -1.44 -8.71
C GLU A 301 -49.41 -0.86 -9.09
N ASP A 302 -49.79 -1.06 -10.35
CA ASP A 302 -51.06 -0.64 -10.93
C ASP A 302 -52.22 -1.46 -10.30
N PRO A 303 -53.17 -0.86 -9.55
CA PRO A 303 -54.33 -1.58 -9.06
C PRO A 303 -55.42 -1.54 -10.14
N ALA A 304 -55.67 -2.69 -10.77
CA ALA A 304 -56.89 -2.97 -11.53
C ALA A 304 -57.89 -3.80 -10.72
#